data_AF-W6S0C8-F1
#
_entry.id   AF-W6S0C8-F1
#
_cell.length_a   1.000
_cell.length_b   1.000
_cell.length_c   1.000
_cell.angle_alpha   90.00
_cell.angle_beta   90.00
_cell.angle_gamma   90.00
#
_symmetry.space_group_name_H-M   'P 1'
#
loop_
_entity.id
_entity.type
_entity.pdbx_description
1 polymer ?
#
loop_
_entity_poly.entity_id
_entity_poly.type
_entity_poly.pdbx_seq_one_letter_code
_entity_poly.pdbx_strand_id
1 'polypeptide(L)'
;MKRFYKLACCYIIFCLIFFCALVLYGVCINWYKGNRPCDQPSTEWVSEDGSIKIHVDENQQATGSMNIKGTEIPFIFENGPGERVWIYSIEAKGRLGLYPEEEYETWMGNFNREDKFTVTVEKTTYFEVGQKITFYRVDDEDDSSK
;
A
#
# COMPACT_ATOMS: atom_id res chain seq x y z
N MET A 1 11.18 10.25 -52.69
CA MET A 1 9.89 9.70 -52.20
C MET A 1 10.05 8.45 -51.32
N LYS A 2 10.53 7.28 -51.80
CA LYS A 2 10.61 6.03 -50.98
C LYS A 2 11.33 6.14 -49.62
N ARG A 3 12.41 6.94 -49.52
CA ARG A 3 13.13 7.18 -48.24
C ARG A 3 12.34 8.02 -47.23
N PHE A 4 11.58 9.02 -47.71
CA PHE A 4 10.71 9.84 -46.87
C PHE A 4 9.52 9.03 -46.32
N TYR A 5 8.93 8.16 -47.14
CA TYR A 5 7.90 7.23 -46.66
C TYR A 5 8.44 6.26 -45.60
N LYS A 6 9.65 5.72 -45.78
CA LYS A 6 10.28 4.87 -44.76
C LYS A 6 10.51 5.62 -43.44
N LEU A 7 11.04 6.84 -43.49
CA LEU A 7 11.27 7.66 -42.29
C LEU A 7 9.97 8.03 -41.58
N ALA A 8 8.92 8.40 -42.33
CA ALA A 8 7.59 8.67 -41.77
C ALA A 8 6.96 7.42 -41.14
N CYS A 9 7.06 6.25 -41.79
CA CYS A 9 6.58 5.00 -41.22
C CYS A 9 7.33 4.63 -39.94
N CYS A 10 8.66 4.79 -39.89
CA CYS A 10 9.44 4.53 -38.67
C CYS A 10 9.03 5.47 -37.52
N TYR A 11 8.78 6.75 -37.81
CA TYR A 11 8.33 7.71 -36.82
C TYR A 11 6.93 7.36 -36.27
N ILE A 12 5.99 6.99 -37.14
CA ILE A 12 4.64 6.56 -36.73
C ILE A 12 4.71 5.30 -35.86
N ILE A 13 5.54 4.31 -36.23
CA ILE A 13 5.73 3.09 -35.43
C ILE A 13 6.30 3.43 -34.05
N PHE A 14 7.30 4.32 -33.98
CA PHE A 14 7.87 4.76 -32.71
C PHE A 14 6.83 5.46 -31.82
N CYS A 15 6.02 6.37 -32.40
CA CYS A 15 4.93 7.02 -31.68
C CYS A 15 3.88 6.03 -31.17
N LEU A 16 3.54 5.00 -31.95
CA LEU A 16 2.60 3.96 -31.53
C LEU A 16 3.16 3.10 -30.40
N ILE A 17 4.45 2.72 -30.46
CA ILE A 17 5.12 1.99 -29.36
C ILE A 17 5.14 2.83 -28.09
N PHE A 18 5.48 4.11 -28.20
CA PHE A 18 5.50 5.04 -27.06
C PHE A 18 4.10 5.22 -26.45
N PHE A 19 3.07 5.38 -27.29
CA PHE A 19 1.69 5.50 -26.83
C PHE A 19 1.21 4.20 -26.16
N CYS A 20 1.50 3.03 -26.74
CA CYS A 20 1.21 1.74 -26.11
C CYS A 20 1.92 1.59 -24.75
N ALA A 21 3.18 2.02 -24.64
CA ALA A 21 3.91 1.98 -23.37
C ALA A 21 3.26 2.87 -22.30
N LEU A 22 2.78 4.07 -22.66
CA LEU A 22 2.05 4.94 -21.74
C LEU A 22 0.72 4.33 -21.29
N VAL A 23 -0.04 3.71 -22.20
CA VAL A 23 -1.30 3.03 -21.88
C VAL A 23 -1.04 1.84 -20.95
N LEU A 24 -0.06 1.00 -21.25
CA LEU A 24 0.30 -0.15 -20.41
C LEU A 24 0.78 0.29 -19.02
N TYR A 25 1.57 1.36 -18.94
CA TYR A 25 2.00 1.93 -17.66
C TYR A 25 0.81 2.41 -16.83
N GLY A 26 -0.16 3.09 -17.45
CA GLY A 26 -1.40 3.50 -16.79
C GLY A 26 -2.24 2.32 -16.28
N VAL A 27 -2.31 1.23 -17.05
CA VAL A 27 -3.03 0.00 -16.64
C VAL A 27 -2.34 -0.66 -15.44
N CYS A 28 -1.00 -0.73 -15.41
CA CYS A 28 -0.26 -1.29 -14.28
C CYS A 28 -0.51 -0.52 -12.97
N ILE A 29 -0.55 0.82 -13.03
CA ILE A 29 -0.86 1.66 -11.84
C ILE A 29 -2.29 1.40 -11.35
N ASN A 30 -3.24 1.21 -12.27
CA ASN A 30 -4.64 1.06 -11.92
C ASN A 30 -4.98 -0.32 -11.31
N TRP A 31 -4.06 -1.29 -11.35
CA TRP A 31 -4.34 -2.65 -10.87
C TRP A 31 -4.49 -2.72 -9.35
N TYR A 32 -3.78 -1.88 -8.59
CA TYR A 32 -3.84 -1.87 -7.13
C TYR A 32 -4.84 -0.86 -6.56
N LYS A 33 -5.46 -0.06 -7.42
CA LYS A 33 -6.35 1.03 -7.00
C LYS A 33 -7.60 0.45 -6.36
N GLY A 34 -7.87 0.84 -5.12
CA GLY A 34 -9.05 0.43 -4.36
C GLY A 34 -8.86 -0.83 -3.51
N ASN A 35 -7.74 -1.54 -3.67
CA ASN A 35 -7.46 -2.75 -2.87
C ASN A 35 -6.58 -2.46 -1.64
N ARG A 36 -5.91 -1.32 -1.62
CA ARG A 36 -4.99 -0.94 -0.53
C ARG A 36 -5.81 -0.38 0.64
N PRO A 37 -5.38 -0.57 1.90
CA PRO A 37 -6.07 0.02 3.05
C PRO A 37 -6.26 1.53 2.89
N CYS A 38 -5.21 2.27 2.54
CA CYS A 38 -5.29 3.72 2.33
C CYS A 38 -6.15 4.14 1.12
N ASP A 39 -6.58 3.23 0.24
CA ASP A 39 -7.54 3.53 -0.83
C ASP A 39 -9.00 3.32 -0.37
N GLN A 40 -9.21 2.81 0.84
CA GLN A 40 -10.49 2.40 1.39
C GLN A 40 -10.80 3.19 2.68
N PRO A 41 -11.42 4.37 2.57
CA PRO A 41 -11.70 5.23 3.73
C PRO A 41 -12.68 4.56 4.69
N SER A 42 -12.61 4.93 5.97
CA SER A 42 -13.48 4.42 7.04
C SER A 42 -13.44 2.90 7.17
N THR A 43 -12.25 2.31 7.09
CA THR A 43 -12.06 0.85 7.23
C THR A 43 -11.15 0.52 8.39
N GLU A 44 -11.40 -0.63 9.00
CA GLU A 44 -10.51 -1.23 9.98
C GLU A 44 -9.94 -2.54 9.45
N TRP A 45 -8.71 -2.84 9.86
CA TRP A 45 -7.99 -4.03 9.46
C TRP A 45 -7.29 -4.64 10.65
N VAL A 46 -7.33 -5.96 10.73
CA VAL A 46 -6.74 -6.70 11.85
C VAL A 46 -5.87 -7.83 11.30
N SER A 47 -4.69 -8.02 11.90
CA SER A 47 -3.82 -9.14 11.55
C SER A 47 -4.46 -10.48 11.92
N GLU A 48 -4.06 -11.55 11.25
CA GLU A 48 -4.57 -12.90 11.46
C GLU A 48 -4.46 -13.38 12.92
N ASP A 49 -3.41 -12.94 13.61
CA ASP A 49 -3.17 -13.23 15.03
C ASP A 49 -3.77 -12.19 15.99
N GLY A 50 -4.42 -11.14 15.46
CA GLY A 50 -5.02 -10.05 16.21
C GLY A 50 -4.03 -9.09 16.87
N SER A 51 -2.72 -9.25 16.64
CA SER A 51 -1.68 -8.45 17.30
C SER A 51 -1.52 -7.04 16.71
N ILE A 52 -1.97 -6.81 15.48
CA ILE A 52 -1.87 -5.52 14.79
C ILE A 52 -3.25 -5.08 14.33
N LYS A 53 -3.57 -3.81 14.57
CA LYS A 53 -4.79 -3.15 14.10
C LYS A 53 -4.44 -1.91 13.30
N ILE A 54 -5.15 -1.67 12.22
CA ILE A 54 -5.02 -0.50 11.36
C ILE A 54 -6.41 0.11 11.18
N HIS A 55 -6.50 1.42 11.35
CA HIS A 55 -7.68 2.22 11.10
C HIS A 55 -7.37 3.24 10.01
N VAL A 56 -8.22 3.29 8.99
CA VAL A 56 -8.14 4.24 7.88
C VAL A 56 -9.29 5.22 8.02
N ASP A 57 -8.97 6.51 8.19
CA ASP A 57 -9.98 7.54 8.36
C ASP A 57 -10.66 7.94 7.03
N GLU A 58 -11.65 8.85 7.11
CA GLU A 58 -12.35 9.40 5.95
C GLU A 58 -11.42 10.14 4.97
N ASN A 59 -10.29 10.64 5.46
CA ASN A 59 -9.27 11.35 4.67
C ASN A 59 -8.19 10.40 4.12
N GLN A 60 -8.39 9.08 4.21
CA GLN A 60 -7.44 8.05 3.77
C GLN A 60 -6.11 8.07 4.54
N GLN A 61 -6.08 8.70 5.71
CA GLN A 61 -4.95 8.61 6.63
C GLN A 61 -5.08 7.35 7.46
N ALA A 62 -4.04 6.53 7.45
CA ALA A 62 -4.03 5.28 8.18
C ALA A 62 -3.12 5.36 9.41
N THR A 63 -3.65 4.95 10.56
CA THR A 63 -2.92 4.81 11.81
C THR A 63 -3.23 3.43 12.40
N GLY A 64 -2.46 3.00 13.38
CA GLY A 64 -2.69 1.70 13.97
C GLY A 64 -1.95 1.50 15.27
N SER A 65 -2.08 0.29 15.81
CA SER A 65 -1.29 -0.17 16.94
C SER A 65 -0.88 -1.62 16.77
N MET A 66 0.29 -1.94 17.30
CA MET A 66 0.80 -3.31 17.37
C MET A 66 1.08 -3.68 18.81
N ASN A 67 0.71 -4.90 19.21
CA ASN A 67 0.98 -5.43 20.53
C ASN A 67 2.27 -6.26 20.51
N ILE A 68 3.35 -5.68 21.04
CA ILE A 68 4.64 -6.33 21.14
C ILE A 68 4.87 -6.74 22.59
N LYS A 69 4.74 -8.05 22.87
CA LYS A 69 4.96 -8.64 24.20
C LYS A 69 4.12 -7.99 25.32
N GLY A 70 2.90 -7.61 25.02
CA GLY A 70 1.97 -6.95 25.96
C GLY A 70 2.06 -5.43 25.98
N THR A 71 3.00 -4.83 25.25
CA THR A 71 3.10 -3.38 25.09
C THR A 71 2.44 -2.96 23.79
N GLU A 72 1.49 -2.04 23.87
CA GLU A 72 0.89 -1.42 22.70
C GLU A 72 1.81 -0.32 22.14
N ILE A 73 2.13 -0.41 20.85
CA ILE A 73 2.96 0.55 20.14
C ILE A 73 2.10 1.20 19.05
N PRO A 74 1.73 2.48 19.20
CA PRO A 74 0.98 3.21 18.17
C PRO A 74 1.89 3.58 16.99
N PHE A 75 1.32 3.59 15.79
CA PHE A 75 2.06 3.90 14.56
C PHE A 75 1.21 4.63 13.51
N ILE A 76 1.90 5.23 12.53
CA ILE A 76 1.34 5.72 11.27
C ILE A 76 1.58 4.66 10.20
N PHE A 77 0.54 4.30 9.47
CA PHE A 77 0.60 3.38 8.35
C PHE A 77 0.62 4.20 7.06
N GLU A 78 1.75 4.20 6.37
CA GLU A 78 1.89 4.93 5.12
C GLU A 78 2.07 3.96 3.97
N ASN A 79 1.23 4.08 2.94
CA ASN A 79 1.38 3.35 1.70
C ASN A 79 1.44 4.30 0.51
N GLY A 80 2.59 4.35 -0.15
CA GLY A 80 2.77 5.07 -1.39
C GLY A 80 2.10 4.35 -2.58
N PRO A 81 2.20 4.90 -3.80
CA PRO A 81 1.75 4.19 -5.00
C PRO A 81 2.50 2.86 -5.15
N GLY A 82 1.76 1.75 -5.16
CA GLY A 82 2.29 0.39 -5.32
C GLY A 82 2.23 -0.45 -4.05
N GLU A 83 3.19 -1.36 -3.90
CA GLU A 83 3.18 -2.45 -2.91
C GLU A 83 3.91 -2.11 -1.61
N ARG A 84 4.75 -1.07 -1.59
CA ARG A 84 5.57 -0.74 -0.41
C ARG A 84 4.77 -0.02 0.67
N VAL A 85 4.95 -0.46 1.91
CA VAL A 85 4.35 0.13 3.12
C VAL A 85 5.47 0.55 4.06
N TRP A 86 5.29 1.69 4.71
CA TRP A 86 6.15 2.17 5.77
C TRP A 86 5.35 2.33 7.05
N ILE A 87 5.94 1.89 8.16
CA ILE A 87 5.36 2.05 9.49
C ILE A 87 6.25 3.02 10.25
N TYR A 88 5.67 4.16 10.64
CA TYR A 88 6.37 5.21 11.38
C TYR A 88 5.87 5.31 12.81
N SER A 89 6.71 5.85 13.69
CA SER A 89 6.28 6.35 15.00
C SER A 89 5.10 7.31 14.85
N ILE A 90 4.14 7.23 15.78
CA ILE A 90 3.04 8.20 15.84
C ILE A 90 3.53 9.64 16.06
N GLU A 91 4.71 9.80 16.66
CA GLU A 91 5.36 11.09 16.92
C GLU A 91 5.96 11.74 15.66
N ALA A 92 6.05 10.99 14.55
CA ALA A 92 6.51 11.48 13.25
C ALA A 92 5.41 12.25 12.49
N LYS A 93 4.20 12.36 13.06
CA LYS A 93 3.08 13.07 12.43
C LYS A 93 3.48 14.50 12.02
N GLY A 94 3.31 14.82 10.74
CA GLY A 94 3.67 16.11 10.16
C GLY A 94 5.13 16.25 9.72
N ARG A 95 5.97 15.22 9.89
CA ARG A 95 7.39 15.19 9.52
C ARG A 95 7.87 13.83 8.99
N LEU A 96 6.95 13.05 8.43
CA LEU A 96 7.22 11.71 7.90
C LEU A 96 8.38 11.72 6.89
N GLY A 97 9.28 10.75 7.01
CA GLY A 97 10.44 10.59 6.14
C GLY A 97 11.60 11.58 6.37
N LEU A 98 11.48 12.54 7.30
CA LEU A 98 12.60 13.45 7.63
C LEU A 98 13.65 12.79 8.53
N TYR A 99 13.21 11.87 9.41
CA TYR A 99 14.03 11.25 10.45
C TYR A 99 13.99 9.73 10.29
N PRO A 100 15.06 9.10 9.76
CA PRO A 100 15.09 7.65 9.51
C PRO A 100 14.87 6.77 10.75
N GLU A 101 15.18 7.28 11.94
CA GLU A 101 14.98 6.61 13.23
C GLU A 101 13.50 6.48 13.64
N GLU A 102 12.63 7.26 13.01
CA GLU A 102 11.19 7.22 13.27
C GLU A 102 10.47 6.21 12.38
N GLU A 103 11.17 5.57 11.45
CA GLU A 103 10.67 4.48 10.61
C GLU A 103 10.93 3.14 11.30
N TYR A 104 9.87 2.57 11.89
CA TYR A 104 9.94 1.28 12.56
C TYR A 104 10.10 0.15 11.57
N GLU A 105 9.30 0.17 10.51
CA GLU A 105 9.20 -0.94 9.57
C GLU A 105 9.10 -0.49 8.12
N THR A 106 9.54 -1.36 7.22
CA THR A 106 9.22 -1.31 5.80
C THR A 106 8.74 -2.69 5.37
N TRP A 107 7.56 -2.73 4.75
CA TRP A 107 6.94 -3.97 4.29
C TRP A 107 6.61 -3.92 2.80
N MET A 108 6.44 -5.10 2.21
CA MET A 108 5.95 -5.29 0.85
C MET A 108 4.60 -5.99 0.86
N GLY A 109 3.53 -5.29 0.51
CA GLY A 109 2.14 -5.76 0.54
C GLY A 109 1.64 -6.29 -0.80
N ASN A 110 0.84 -7.36 -0.77
CA ASN A 110 0.17 -7.91 -1.96
C ASN A 110 -1.30 -7.47 -2.06
N PHE A 111 -1.53 -6.23 -2.49
CA PHE A 111 -2.86 -5.60 -2.52
C PHE A 111 -3.72 -6.06 -3.72
N ASN A 112 -3.90 -7.36 -3.87
CA ASN A 112 -4.62 -7.98 -4.97
C ASN A 112 -6.11 -8.21 -4.66
N ARG A 113 -6.53 -7.95 -3.41
CA ARG A 113 -7.91 -8.12 -2.92
C ARG A 113 -8.32 -6.92 -2.09
N GLU A 114 -9.61 -6.61 -2.11
CA GLU A 114 -10.21 -5.48 -1.38
C GLU A 114 -10.41 -5.74 0.11
N ASP A 115 -10.47 -7.01 0.54
CA ASP A 115 -10.85 -7.43 1.90
C ASP A 115 -9.69 -8.09 2.67
N LYS A 116 -8.55 -8.29 2.00
CA LYS A 116 -7.43 -9.06 2.53
C LYS A 116 -6.13 -8.63 1.89
N PHE A 117 -5.07 -8.54 2.68
CA PHE A 117 -3.71 -8.44 2.16
C PHE A 117 -2.72 -9.14 3.08
N THR A 118 -1.56 -9.45 2.55
CA THR A 118 -0.41 -10.01 3.23
C THR A 118 0.78 -9.12 2.95
N VAL A 119 1.51 -8.76 3.99
CA VAL A 119 2.77 -8.04 3.88
C VAL A 119 3.93 -8.98 4.15
N THR A 120 5.06 -8.73 3.50
CA THR A 120 6.36 -9.36 3.80
C THR A 120 7.28 -8.30 4.37
N VAL A 121 7.86 -8.55 5.55
CA VAL A 121 8.73 -7.61 6.25
C VAL A 121 10.09 -7.49 5.52
N GLU A 122 10.50 -6.28 5.14
CA GLU A 122 11.80 -6.01 4.50
C GLU A 122 12.81 -5.35 5.44
N LYS A 123 12.37 -4.38 6.23
CA LYS A 123 13.15 -3.67 7.26
C LYS A 123 12.30 -3.59 8.51
N THR A 124 12.91 -3.79 9.67
CA THR A 124 12.16 -4.04 10.90
C THR A 124 12.88 -3.59 12.15
N THR A 125 12.08 -3.22 13.16
CA THR A 125 12.46 -3.01 14.55
C THR A 125 11.84 -4.08 15.45
N TYR A 126 10.64 -4.57 15.13
CA TYR A 126 9.84 -5.43 16.03
C TYR A 126 9.57 -6.85 15.52
N PHE A 127 9.71 -7.08 14.23
CA PHE A 127 9.45 -8.34 13.53
C PHE A 127 10.72 -8.95 12.92
N GLU A 128 10.59 -10.08 12.21
CA GLU A 128 11.71 -10.70 11.49
C GLU A 128 11.66 -10.39 9.99
N VAL A 129 12.83 -10.14 9.37
CA VAL A 129 12.91 -9.95 7.91
C VAL A 129 12.43 -11.21 7.19
N GLY A 130 11.53 -11.04 6.21
CA GLY A 130 10.89 -12.13 5.47
C GLY A 130 9.64 -12.69 6.16
N GLN A 131 9.33 -12.27 7.40
CA GLN A 131 8.08 -12.63 8.06
C GLN A 131 6.89 -12.16 7.22
N LYS A 132 5.86 -13.01 7.15
CA LYS A 132 4.60 -12.69 6.48
C LYS A 132 3.53 -12.42 7.51
N ILE A 133 2.81 -11.32 7.35
CA ILE A 133 1.70 -10.92 8.21
C ILE A 133 0.49 -10.72 7.33
N THR A 134 -0.58 -11.45 7.60
CA THR A 134 -1.84 -11.36 6.85
C THR A 134 -2.84 -10.52 7.63
N PHE A 135 -3.54 -9.63 6.94
CA PHE A 135 -4.57 -8.76 7.46
C PHE A 135 -5.90 -9.05 6.77
N TYR A 136 -6.97 -8.89 7.52
CA TYR A 136 -8.34 -8.98 7.06
C TYR A 136 -9.04 -7.67 7.37
N ARG A 137 -9.87 -7.18 6.45
CA ARG A 137 -10.74 -6.05 6.71
C ARG A 137 -11.79 -6.50 7.73
N VAL A 138 -12.06 -5.65 8.71
CA VAL A 138 -13.20 -5.82 9.60
C VAL A 138 -14.40 -5.29 8.84
N ASP A 139 -15.26 -6.19 8.37
CA ASP A 139 -16.56 -5.78 7.87
C ASP A 139 -17.46 -5.54 9.08
N ASP A 140 -18.17 -4.41 9.08
CA ASP A 140 -19.25 -4.19 10.05
C ASP A 140 -20.26 -5.32 9.85
N GLU A 141 -20.42 -6.22 10.83
CA GLU A 141 -21.60 -7.07 10.86
C GLU A 141 -22.81 -6.13 10.94
N ASP A 142 -23.55 -6.02 9.83
CA ASP A 142 -24.83 -5.33 9.76
C ASP A 142 -25.68 -5.81 10.95
N ASP A 143 -25.80 -4.94 11.96
CA ASP A 143 -26.67 -5.09 13.13
C ASP A 143 -28.14 -4.90 12.68
N SER A 144 -28.54 -5.66 11.66
CA SER A 144 -29.87 -5.76 11.08
C SER A 144 -30.75 -6.70 11.91
N SER A 145 -30.73 -6.51 13.24
CA SER A 145 -31.66 -7.14 14.15
C SER A 145 -32.24 -6.14 15.16
N LYS A 146 -33.05 -5.20 14.66
CA LYS A 146 -34.08 -4.49 15.44
C LYS A 146 -35.35 -4.31 14.63
#